data_AF-A0A9P9TI75-F1
#
_entry.id   AF-A0A9P9TI75-F1
#
_cell.length_a   1.000
_cell.length_b   1.000
_cell.length_c   1.000
_cell.angle_alpha   90.00
_cell.angle_beta   90.00
_cell.angle_gamma   90.00
#
_symmetry.space_group_name_H-M   'P 1'
#
loop_
_entity.id
_entity.type
_entity.pdbx_description
1 polymer ?
#
loop_
_entity_poly.entity_id
_entity_poly.type
_entity_poly.pdbx_seq_one_letter_code
_entity_poly.pdbx_strand_id
1 'polypeptide(L)'
;MDVTKASMRSSKGKLAGADDDVAPRMHGETPLNFTLSEKAQRQGHVIEEILEHMFEVKNHMTAFEEYIEAQKNENMALYQWPRYTRYGVVSDAVTGLDEATGRLEPICLPQKDVKACLRKATQFSLCVSKAAVVAMGVVGDKFDTCIDDIENSELSAEAKANAKALVTSELNKLVKHCTRTTGRVYAALDRLRESLSNDAAGPDLDIAGIKKLISHSEDRLTASHKSWAWIVVVFIMGAVASAITGLAAAHLYGPAGFDLVLKSGAHGNSIYTQVLNLVQRTQAVTDLTGEIYSIELQKINQRYKELEAISLAHGLRIDNLVESLGPTNEEGTYYSSKPNPSQDGLGSDYHRIRKASDNSNRDLLRLQQDLELMRKNINRMDIRLTKRLDRISRG
;
A
#
# COMPACT_ATOMS: atom_id res chain seq x y z
N MET A 1 4.44 31.40 50.28
CA MET A 1 3.52 30.42 50.87
C MET A 1 3.80 29.07 50.25
N ASP A 2 4.12 28.15 51.15
CA ASP A 2 4.07 26.69 51.09
C ASP A 2 4.90 25.87 50.10
N VAL A 3 5.87 25.22 50.76
CA VAL A 3 6.70 24.07 50.45
C VAL A 3 5.86 22.78 50.58
N THR A 4 6.08 21.80 49.69
CA THR A 4 5.85 20.36 49.91
C THR A 4 6.46 19.63 48.70
N LYS A 5 7.54 18.83 48.73
CA LYS A 5 8.13 17.80 49.61
C LYS A 5 7.34 16.47 49.65
N ALA A 6 8.10 15.38 49.47
CA ALA A 6 7.79 13.94 49.54
C ALA A 6 7.40 13.29 48.19
N SER A 7 7.82 12.06 47.82
CA SER A 7 8.27 10.92 48.63
C SER A 7 9.07 9.93 47.76
N MET A 8 10.29 9.58 48.22
CA MET A 8 11.07 8.42 47.76
C MET A 8 10.52 7.14 48.43
N ARG A 9 10.26 6.08 47.65
CA ARG A 9 10.12 4.72 48.19
C ARG A 9 11.20 3.80 47.63
N SER A 10 12.21 3.60 48.48
CA SER A 10 13.17 2.50 48.46
C SER A 10 12.46 1.22 48.92
N SER A 11 12.55 0.13 48.15
CA SER A 11 12.21 -1.21 48.63
C SER A 11 13.43 -2.10 48.50
N LYS A 12 14.09 -2.34 49.64
CA LYS A 12 15.10 -3.37 49.86
C LYS A 12 14.38 -4.62 50.34
N GLY A 13 14.46 -5.71 49.58
CA GLY A 13 14.18 -7.07 50.05
C GLY A 13 15.45 -7.91 49.93
N LYS A 14 15.95 -8.42 51.06
CA LYS A 14 17.14 -9.25 51.21
C LYS A 14 16.74 -10.55 51.91
N LEU A 15 17.52 -11.61 51.66
CA LEU A 15 17.60 -12.95 52.27
C LEU A 15 16.98 -14.05 51.38
N ALA A 16 17.75 -14.95 50.76
CA ALA A 16 18.77 -15.92 51.22
C ALA A 16 18.15 -17.31 51.41
N GLY A 17 18.73 -18.30 50.72
CA GLY A 17 18.42 -19.72 50.84
C GLY A 17 19.20 -20.51 49.78
N ALA A 18 20.32 -21.10 50.21
CA ALA A 18 21.00 -22.24 49.58
C ALA A 18 20.06 -23.47 49.60
N ASP A 19 20.16 -24.51 48.79
CA ASP A 19 21.32 -25.32 48.41
C ASP A 19 20.98 -26.13 47.15
N ASP A 20 22.03 -26.76 46.62
CA ASP A 20 22.09 -28.08 45.98
C ASP A 20 22.52 -28.16 44.50
N ASP A 21 23.70 -28.79 44.42
CA ASP A 21 24.39 -29.44 43.33
C ASP A 21 23.47 -30.16 42.32
N VAL A 22 23.85 -30.02 41.05
CA VAL A 22 24.27 -31.11 40.14
C VAL A 22 24.26 -30.49 38.73
N ALA A 23 25.43 -30.00 38.31
CA ALA A 23 25.63 -29.55 36.93
C ALA A 23 26.00 -30.78 36.07
N PRO A 24 25.19 -31.16 35.06
CA PRO A 24 25.63 -32.10 34.06
C PRO A 24 26.66 -31.39 33.17
N ARG A 25 27.81 -32.05 32.98
CA ARG A 25 28.86 -31.63 32.03
C ARG A 25 28.23 -31.39 30.65
N MET A 26 27.99 -30.13 30.33
CA MET A 26 27.69 -29.67 28.98
C MET A 26 28.93 -29.92 28.14
N HIS A 27 28.81 -30.85 27.20
CA HIS A 27 29.74 -31.01 26.10
C HIS A 27 30.06 -29.65 25.52
N GLY A 28 31.37 -29.39 25.33
CA GLY A 28 31.87 -28.18 24.70
C GLY A 28 31.23 -28.00 23.32
N GLU A 29 30.20 -27.18 23.26
CA GLU A 29 29.84 -26.45 22.05
C GLU A 29 31.01 -25.52 21.78
N THR A 30 31.93 -25.98 20.93
CA THR A 30 32.87 -25.12 20.23
C THR A 30 32.09 -23.90 19.76
N PRO A 31 32.39 -22.68 20.24
CA PRO A 31 31.75 -21.49 19.71
C PRO A 31 32.13 -21.45 18.24
N LEU A 32 31.18 -21.80 17.38
CA LEU A 32 31.25 -21.58 15.95
C LEU A 32 31.18 -20.07 15.76
N ASN A 33 32.28 -19.40 16.08
CA ASN A 33 32.60 -18.04 15.67
C ASN A 33 32.78 -18.10 14.16
N PHE A 34 31.66 -18.24 13.43
CA PHE A 34 31.60 -17.93 12.01
C PHE A 34 31.95 -16.46 11.90
N THR A 35 33.23 -16.21 11.68
CA THR A 35 33.74 -14.92 11.28
C THR A 35 33.07 -14.64 9.94
N LEU A 36 32.02 -13.81 9.99
CA LEU A 36 31.38 -13.28 8.80
C LEU A 36 32.49 -12.73 7.90
N SER A 37 32.42 -13.04 6.60
CA SER A 37 33.33 -12.45 5.63
C SER A 37 33.36 -10.92 5.81
N GLU A 38 34.51 -10.29 5.65
CA GLU A 38 34.64 -8.83 5.66
C GLU A 38 33.67 -8.16 4.67
N LYS A 39 33.35 -8.85 3.57
CA LYS A 39 32.29 -8.42 2.63
C LYS A 39 30.91 -8.41 3.30
N ALA A 40 30.62 -9.44 4.09
CA ALA A 40 29.34 -9.57 4.78
C ALA A 40 29.15 -8.51 5.88
N GLN A 41 30.22 -8.18 6.61
CA GLN A 41 30.20 -7.09 7.59
C GLN A 41 29.97 -5.72 6.92
N ARG A 42 30.69 -5.44 5.83
CA ARG A 42 30.53 -4.19 5.07
C ARG A 42 29.10 -4.00 4.55
N GLN A 43 28.51 -5.04 3.96
CA GLN A 43 27.14 -4.97 3.47
C GLN A 43 26.11 -4.92 4.63
N GLY A 44 26.41 -5.52 5.78
CA GLY A 44 25.62 -5.34 7.00
C GLY A 44 25.48 -3.86 7.39
N HIS A 45 26.58 -3.10 7.37
CA HIS A 45 26.55 -1.67 7.61
C HIS A 45 25.76 -0.89 6.56
N VAL A 46 25.88 -1.23 5.27
CA VAL A 46 25.08 -0.60 4.21
C VAL A 46 23.59 -0.84 4.42
N ILE A 47 23.20 -2.04 4.84
CA ILE A 47 21.79 -2.36 5.15
C ILE A 47 21.29 -1.55 6.34
N GLU A 48 22.09 -1.42 7.41
CA GLU A 48 21.75 -0.59 8.57
C GLU A 48 21.55 0.87 8.18
N GLU A 49 22.42 1.42 7.33
CA GLU A 49 22.34 2.78 6.81
C GLU A 49 21.10 3.00 5.93
N ILE A 50 20.75 2.04 5.07
CA ILE A 50 19.48 2.08 4.30
C ILE A 50 18.29 2.14 5.25
N LEU A 51 18.27 1.29 6.29
CA LEU A 51 17.19 1.28 7.27
C LEU A 51 17.11 2.59 8.06
N GLU A 52 18.25 3.20 8.39
CA GLU A 52 18.34 4.50 9.04
C GLU A 52 17.72 5.60 8.17
N HIS A 53 18.11 5.70 6.89
CA HIS A 53 17.50 6.67 5.98
C HIS A 53 16.01 6.41 5.72
N MET A 54 15.57 5.15 5.61
CA MET A 54 14.14 4.83 5.53
C MET A 54 13.39 5.30 6.79
N PHE A 55 14.00 5.19 7.97
CA PHE A 55 13.44 5.66 9.22
C PHE A 55 13.39 7.20 9.30
N GLU A 56 14.43 7.89 8.82
CA GLU A 56 14.44 9.36 8.70
C GLU A 56 13.33 9.86 7.77
N VAL A 57 13.22 9.28 6.56
CA VAL A 57 12.15 9.60 5.61
C VAL A 57 10.78 9.37 6.25
N LYS A 58 10.60 8.25 6.95
CA LYS A 58 9.38 7.96 7.72
C LYS A 58 9.08 9.07 8.72
N ASN A 59 10.03 9.47 9.55
CA ASN A 59 9.81 10.51 10.57
C ASN A 59 9.46 11.87 9.95
N HIS A 60 10.10 12.24 8.84
CA HIS A 60 9.78 13.49 8.14
C HIS A 60 8.39 13.44 7.49
N MET A 61 8.00 12.31 6.91
CA MET A 61 6.65 12.12 6.38
C MET A 61 5.57 12.09 7.47
N THR A 62 5.87 11.51 8.64
CA THR A 62 4.96 11.59 9.81
C THR A 62 4.82 13.03 10.31
N ALA A 63 5.91 13.79 10.42
CA ALA A 63 5.82 15.22 10.77
C ALA A 63 5.05 16.04 9.72
N PHE A 64 5.10 15.64 8.45
CA PHE A 64 4.27 16.24 7.41
C PHE A 64 2.79 15.88 7.58
N GLU A 65 2.46 14.61 7.86
CA GLU A 65 1.10 14.16 8.20
C GLU A 65 0.53 14.94 9.40
N GLU A 66 1.30 15.06 10.49
CA GLU A 66 0.92 15.83 11.69
C GLU A 66 0.63 17.30 11.38
N TYR A 67 1.46 17.92 10.53
CA TYR A 67 1.21 19.28 10.05
C TYR A 67 -0.13 19.37 9.32
N ILE A 68 -0.42 18.46 8.37
CA ILE A 68 -1.67 18.46 7.61
C ILE A 68 -2.88 18.24 8.53
N GLU A 69 -2.78 17.32 9.48
CA GLU A 69 -3.84 17.06 10.46
C GLU A 69 -4.10 18.27 11.38
N ALA A 70 -3.05 18.94 11.84
CA ALA A 70 -3.19 20.16 12.65
C ALA A 70 -3.96 21.25 11.89
N GLN A 71 -3.58 21.51 10.63
CA GLN A 71 -4.26 22.51 9.79
C GLN A 71 -5.71 22.11 9.49
N LYS A 72 -5.98 20.82 9.28
CA LYS A 72 -7.34 20.29 9.09
C LYS A 72 -8.20 20.48 10.33
N ASN A 73 -7.66 20.19 11.52
CA ASN A 73 -8.39 20.23 12.79
C ASN A 73 -8.76 21.65 13.21
N GLU A 74 -7.93 22.64 12.85
CA GLU A 74 -8.25 24.07 13.02
C GLU A 74 -9.27 24.57 12.00
N ASN A 75 -9.70 23.71 11.07
CA ASN A 75 -10.60 24.01 9.95
C ASN A 75 -10.18 25.24 9.13
N MET A 76 -8.88 25.51 9.05
CA MET A 76 -8.35 26.62 8.27
C MET A 76 -8.60 26.38 6.79
N ALA A 77 -8.90 27.45 6.05
CA ALA A 77 -8.98 27.39 4.60
C ALA A 77 -7.57 27.21 4.02
N LEU A 78 -7.45 26.51 2.88
CA LEU A 78 -6.14 26.10 2.34
C LEU A 78 -5.19 27.28 2.10
N TYR A 79 -5.71 28.42 1.65
CA TYR A 79 -4.92 29.63 1.41
C TYR A 79 -4.40 30.32 2.69
N GLN A 80 -4.90 29.92 3.86
CA GLN A 80 -4.44 30.41 5.17
C GLN A 80 -3.38 29.50 5.80
N TRP A 81 -3.13 28.33 5.22
CA TRP A 81 -2.19 27.37 5.79
C TRP A 81 -0.77 27.95 5.71
N PRO A 82 -0.02 27.95 6.83
CA PRO A 82 1.37 28.39 6.81
C PRO A 82 2.17 27.44 5.93
N ARG A 83 2.99 27.97 5.03
CA ARG A 83 3.75 27.15 4.06
C ARG A 83 4.60 26.11 4.79
N TYR A 84 4.48 24.84 4.39
CA TYR A 84 5.34 23.78 4.90
C TYR A 84 6.78 23.96 4.40
N THR A 85 7.72 24.21 5.32
CA THR A 85 9.11 24.57 4.99
C THR A 85 10.06 23.38 4.92
N ARG A 86 9.64 22.19 5.34
CA ARG A 86 10.53 21.02 5.50
C ARG A 86 10.57 20.08 4.29
N TYR A 87 10.04 20.47 3.13
CA TYR A 87 10.15 19.69 1.89
C TYR A 87 11.61 19.41 1.49
N GLY A 88 12.52 20.36 1.74
CA GLY A 88 13.96 20.17 1.49
C GLY A 88 14.52 19.00 2.29
N VAL A 89 14.20 18.93 3.59
CA VAL A 89 14.67 17.88 4.49
C VAL A 89 14.18 16.48 4.05
N VAL A 90 12.93 16.37 3.58
CA VAL A 90 12.41 15.11 3.00
C VAL A 90 13.21 14.74 1.75
N SER A 91 13.50 15.71 0.88
CA SER A 91 14.27 15.47 -0.35
C SER A 91 15.72 15.06 -0.06
N ASP A 92 16.35 15.65 0.95
CA ASP A 92 17.72 15.32 1.36
C ASP A 92 17.78 13.90 1.92
N ALA A 93 16.85 13.53 2.81
CA ALA A 93 16.75 12.16 3.34
C ALA A 93 16.48 11.12 2.24
N VAL A 94 15.65 11.44 1.25
CA VAL A 94 15.42 10.58 0.08
C VAL A 94 16.69 10.44 -0.77
N THR A 95 17.48 11.50 -0.89
CA THR A 95 18.75 11.45 -1.63
C THR A 95 19.77 10.58 -0.93
N GLY A 96 19.91 10.70 0.40
CA GLY A 96 20.73 9.79 1.21
C GLY A 96 20.28 8.34 1.12
N LEU A 97 18.97 8.09 1.10
CA LEU A 97 18.41 6.76 0.87
C LEU A 97 18.80 6.19 -0.51
N ASP A 98 18.69 6.99 -1.57
CA ASP A 98 19.06 6.59 -2.93
C ASP A 98 20.57 6.27 -3.01
N GLU A 99 21.42 7.08 -2.38
CA GLU A 99 22.88 6.87 -2.33
C GLU A 99 23.26 5.58 -1.57
N ALA A 100 22.69 5.37 -0.38
CA ALA A 100 22.92 4.16 0.40
C ALA A 100 22.43 2.90 -0.33
N THR A 101 21.25 2.98 -0.96
CA THR A 101 20.68 1.89 -1.78
C THR A 101 21.57 1.55 -2.97
N GLY A 102 22.21 2.56 -3.60
CA GLY A 102 23.15 2.36 -4.71
C GLY A 102 24.42 1.59 -4.36
N ARG A 103 24.81 1.54 -3.07
CA ARG A 103 25.98 0.80 -2.57
C ARG A 103 25.67 -0.65 -2.21
N LEU A 104 24.40 -1.05 -2.19
CA LEU A 104 23.98 -2.39 -1.79
C LEU A 104 24.34 -3.43 -2.86
N GLU A 105 25.10 -4.44 -2.46
CA GLU A 105 25.42 -5.62 -3.26
C GLU A 105 24.67 -6.85 -2.75
N PRO A 106 24.42 -7.86 -3.62
CA PRO A 106 23.84 -9.12 -3.20
C PRO A 106 24.68 -9.81 -2.10
N ILE A 107 24.00 -10.31 -1.07
CA ILE A 107 24.64 -10.92 0.10
C ILE A 107 23.83 -12.08 0.69
N CYS A 108 24.54 -13.10 1.15
CA CYS A 108 24.00 -14.16 2.00
C CYS A 108 24.06 -13.76 3.48
N LEU A 109 22.91 -13.35 4.03
CA LEU A 109 22.73 -13.17 5.47
C LEU A 109 21.93 -14.33 6.09
N PRO A 110 22.08 -14.58 7.40
CA PRO A 110 21.21 -15.52 8.11
C PRO A 110 19.74 -15.15 7.93
N GLN A 111 18.88 -16.14 7.69
CA GLN A 111 17.45 -15.92 7.37
C GLN A 111 16.72 -15.10 8.43
N LYS A 112 17.11 -15.23 9.71
CA LYS A 112 16.55 -14.47 10.83
C LYS A 112 16.79 -12.96 10.66
N ASP A 113 18.00 -12.58 10.26
CA ASP A 113 18.41 -11.19 10.10
C ASP A 113 17.76 -10.58 8.85
N VAL A 114 17.69 -11.36 7.76
CA VAL A 114 16.94 -10.98 6.55
C VAL A 114 15.48 -10.67 6.88
N LYS A 115 14.80 -11.57 7.60
CA LYS A 115 13.40 -11.39 8.00
C LYS A 115 13.21 -10.15 8.88
N ALA A 116 14.10 -9.91 9.84
CA ALA A 116 14.04 -8.75 10.71
C ALA A 116 14.23 -7.43 9.94
N CYS A 117 15.22 -7.39 9.04
CA CYS A 117 15.50 -6.24 8.18
C CYS A 117 14.31 -5.92 7.26
N LEU A 118 13.83 -6.90 6.49
CA LEU A 118 12.72 -6.71 5.56
C LEU A 118 11.42 -6.31 6.26
N ARG A 119 11.18 -6.81 7.48
CA ARG A 119 10.04 -6.39 8.30
C ARG A 119 10.12 -4.91 8.66
N LYS A 120 11.28 -4.42 9.12
CA LYS A 120 11.48 -2.99 9.44
C LYS A 120 11.30 -2.11 8.20
N ALA A 121 11.97 -2.46 7.10
CA ALA A 121 11.86 -1.73 5.84
C ALA A 121 10.39 -1.66 5.35
N THR A 122 9.66 -2.78 5.41
CA THR A 122 8.24 -2.84 5.05
C THR A 122 7.38 -1.96 5.98
N GLN A 123 7.66 -1.97 7.28
CA GLN A 123 6.94 -1.10 8.22
C GLN A 123 7.17 0.39 7.88
N PHE A 124 8.41 0.78 7.58
CA PHE A 124 8.73 2.17 7.23
C PHE A 124 8.07 2.59 5.91
N SER A 125 8.11 1.73 4.88
CA SER A 125 7.46 2.02 3.59
C SER A 125 5.95 2.20 3.71
N LEU A 126 5.28 1.36 4.53
CA LEU A 126 3.84 1.49 4.79
C LEU A 126 3.49 2.78 5.53
N CYS A 127 4.29 3.17 6.53
CA CYS A 127 4.09 4.45 7.22
C CYS A 127 4.24 5.65 6.28
N VAL A 128 5.27 5.65 5.41
CA VAL A 128 5.48 6.71 4.41
C VAL A 128 4.31 6.79 3.43
N SER A 129 3.85 5.64 2.90
CA SER A 129 2.66 5.58 2.04
C SER A 129 1.41 6.12 2.71
N LYS A 130 1.16 5.73 3.97
CA LYS A 130 0.01 6.20 4.74
C LYS A 130 0.02 7.73 4.86
N ALA A 131 1.15 8.29 5.30
CA ALA A 131 1.31 9.74 5.43
C ALA A 131 1.07 10.47 4.11
N ALA A 132 1.61 9.95 3.00
CA ALA A 132 1.38 10.49 1.67
C ALA A 132 -0.10 10.46 1.26
N VAL A 133 -0.80 9.34 1.50
CA VAL A 133 -2.23 9.19 1.17
C VAL A 133 -3.09 10.14 2.00
N VAL A 134 -2.84 10.25 3.31
CA VAL A 134 -3.56 11.18 4.19
C VAL A 134 -3.35 12.62 3.73
N ALA A 135 -2.10 13.01 3.47
CA ALA A 135 -1.77 14.36 3.02
C ALA A 135 -2.46 14.70 1.69
N MET A 136 -2.36 13.83 0.68
CA MET A 136 -3.00 14.04 -0.62
C MET A 136 -4.53 14.07 -0.52
N GLY A 137 -5.12 13.21 0.34
CA GLY A 137 -6.56 13.18 0.57
C GLY A 137 -7.09 14.48 1.16
N VAL A 138 -6.50 14.91 2.28
CA VAL A 138 -6.94 16.13 2.98
C VAL A 138 -6.72 17.38 2.14
N VAL A 139 -5.56 17.50 1.49
CA VAL A 139 -5.27 18.68 0.65
C VAL A 139 -6.12 18.67 -0.62
N GLY A 140 -6.43 17.50 -1.19
CA GLY A 140 -7.38 17.37 -2.31
C GLY A 140 -8.76 17.92 -1.96
N ASP A 141 -9.34 17.46 -0.84
CA ASP A 141 -10.65 17.94 -0.38
C ASP A 141 -10.65 19.48 -0.12
N LYS A 142 -9.59 19.98 0.50
CA LYS A 142 -9.43 21.41 0.80
C LYS A 142 -9.13 22.25 -0.45
N PHE A 143 -8.49 21.66 -1.47
CA PHE A 143 -8.21 22.31 -2.74
C PHE A 143 -9.51 22.60 -3.49
N ASP A 144 -10.40 21.62 -3.62
CA ASP A 144 -11.68 21.80 -4.31
C ASP A 144 -12.50 22.92 -3.67
N THR A 145 -12.61 22.91 -2.33
CA THR A 145 -13.25 23.98 -1.56
C THR A 145 -12.60 25.34 -1.82
N CYS A 146 -11.27 25.39 -1.85
CA CYS A 146 -10.52 26.63 -2.10
C CYS A 146 -10.74 27.18 -3.52
N ILE A 147 -10.89 26.31 -4.52
CA ILE A 147 -11.17 26.72 -5.90
C ILE A 147 -12.59 27.29 -6.00
N ASP A 148 -13.57 26.67 -5.35
CA ASP A 148 -14.94 27.17 -5.29
C ASP A 148 -14.99 28.53 -4.58
N ASP A 149 -14.28 28.69 -3.45
CA ASP A 149 -14.17 29.97 -2.74
C ASP A 149 -13.56 31.07 -3.61
N ILE A 150 -12.51 30.76 -4.38
CA ILE A 150 -11.90 31.71 -5.31
C ILE A 150 -12.90 32.11 -6.40
N GLU A 151 -13.68 31.18 -6.95
CA GLU A 151 -14.65 31.51 -8.00
C GLU A 151 -15.84 32.31 -7.50
N ASN A 152 -16.28 32.05 -6.28
CA ASN A 152 -17.38 32.78 -5.66
C ASN A 152 -16.95 34.14 -5.08
N SER A 153 -15.64 34.43 -5.03
CA SER A 153 -15.12 35.71 -4.52
C SER A 153 -15.41 36.90 -5.44
N GLU A 154 -15.34 38.12 -4.90
CA GLU A 154 -15.46 39.39 -5.64
C GLU A 154 -14.16 39.79 -6.38
N LEU A 155 -13.16 38.92 -6.42
CA LEU A 155 -11.89 39.19 -7.11
C LEU A 155 -12.11 39.41 -8.61
N SER A 156 -11.23 40.22 -9.22
CA SER A 156 -11.20 40.36 -10.67
C SER A 156 -10.88 39.00 -11.33
N ALA A 157 -11.30 38.82 -12.58
CA ALA A 157 -11.03 37.57 -13.33
C ALA A 157 -9.53 37.24 -13.39
N GLU A 158 -8.68 38.25 -13.56
CA GLU A 158 -7.22 38.09 -13.55
C GLU A 158 -6.69 37.65 -12.18
N ALA A 159 -7.19 38.26 -11.09
CA ALA A 159 -6.79 37.88 -9.73
C ALA A 159 -7.23 36.45 -9.39
N LYS A 160 -8.43 36.02 -9.82
CA LYS A 160 -8.91 34.64 -9.68
C LYS A 160 -8.01 33.66 -10.41
N ALA A 161 -7.66 33.94 -11.67
CA ALA A 161 -6.76 33.10 -12.46
C ALA A 161 -5.38 32.96 -11.79
N ASN A 162 -4.81 34.06 -11.29
CA ASN A 162 -3.54 34.05 -10.58
C ASN A 162 -3.61 33.25 -9.27
N ALA A 163 -4.66 33.44 -8.47
CA ALA A 163 -4.86 32.69 -7.22
C ALA A 163 -4.97 31.18 -7.48
N LYS A 164 -5.79 30.77 -8.47
CA LYS A 164 -5.90 29.36 -8.88
C LYS A 164 -4.56 28.78 -9.31
N ALA A 165 -3.82 29.49 -10.15
CA ALA A 165 -2.50 29.03 -10.62
C ALA A 165 -1.53 28.79 -9.47
N LEU A 166 -1.52 29.68 -8.46
CA LEU A 166 -0.68 29.54 -7.27
C LEU A 166 -1.06 28.31 -6.44
N VAL A 167 -2.34 28.15 -6.12
CA VAL A 167 -2.82 27.02 -5.32
C VAL A 167 -2.58 25.69 -6.06
N THR A 168 -2.84 25.63 -7.37
CA THR A 168 -2.55 24.45 -8.19
C THR A 168 -1.06 24.13 -8.24
N SER A 169 -0.20 25.15 -8.33
CA SER A 169 1.25 24.97 -8.28
C SER A 169 1.70 24.34 -6.96
N GLU A 170 1.18 24.78 -5.82
CA GLU A 170 1.53 24.19 -4.52
C GLU A 170 0.99 22.76 -4.35
N LEU A 171 -0.24 22.48 -4.80
CA LEU A 171 -0.78 21.12 -4.83
C LEU A 171 0.12 20.19 -5.66
N ASN A 172 0.54 20.63 -6.84
CA ASN A 172 1.43 19.84 -7.71
C ASN A 172 2.78 19.56 -7.05
N LYS A 173 3.35 20.52 -6.30
CA LYS A 173 4.58 20.29 -5.54
C LYS A 173 4.37 19.23 -4.47
N LEU A 174 3.29 19.31 -3.69
CA LEU A 174 2.95 18.34 -2.67
C LEU A 174 2.83 16.93 -3.27
N VAL A 175 2.04 16.77 -4.32
CA VAL A 175 1.84 15.48 -5.00
C VAL A 175 3.16 14.94 -5.52
N LYS A 176 3.98 15.78 -6.16
CA LYS A 176 5.32 15.39 -6.64
C LYS A 176 6.22 14.91 -5.50
N HIS A 177 6.24 15.61 -4.36
CA HIS A 177 7.05 15.21 -3.21
C HIS A 177 6.56 13.90 -2.58
N CYS A 178 5.25 13.76 -2.35
CA CYS A 178 4.66 12.54 -1.81
C CYS A 178 4.92 11.33 -2.72
N THR A 179 4.61 11.44 -4.01
CA THR A 179 4.79 10.35 -4.98
C THR A 179 6.26 9.97 -5.16
N ARG A 180 7.17 10.95 -5.28
CA ARG A 180 8.61 10.68 -5.36
C ARG A 180 9.13 9.99 -4.10
N THR A 181 8.78 10.50 -2.93
CA THR A 181 9.24 9.95 -1.64
C THR A 181 8.78 8.52 -1.47
N THR A 182 7.48 8.25 -1.65
CA THR A 182 6.94 6.89 -1.61
C THR A 182 7.62 5.99 -2.64
N GLY A 183 7.76 6.45 -3.90
CA GLY A 183 8.43 5.67 -4.95
C GLY A 183 9.86 5.26 -4.58
N ARG A 184 10.66 6.17 -4.02
CA ARG A 184 12.05 5.87 -3.61
C ARG A 184 12.14 4.93 -2.41
N VAL A 185 11.26 5.08 -1.43
CA VAL A 185 11.22 4.17 -0.26
C VAL A 185 10.85 2.74 -0.67
N TYR A 186 9.92 2.56 -1.62
CA TYR A 186 9.60 1.24 -2.16
C TYR A 186 10.73 0.68 -3.03
N ALA A 187 11.39 1.51 -3.84
CA ALA A 187 12.55 1.07 -4.61
C ALA A 187 13.68 0.56 -3.69
N ALA A 188 13.95 1.24 -2.56
CA ALA A 188 14.91 0.77 -1.56
C ALA A 188 14.49 -0.56 -0.92
N LEU A 189 13.21 -0.71 -0.56
CA LEU A 189 12.67 -1.98 -0.04
C LEU A 189 12.80 -3.13 -1.04
N ASP A 190 12.50 -2.89 -2.32
CA ASP A 190 12.61 -3.91 -3.36
C ASP A 190 14.07 -4.28 -3.61
N ARG A 191 14.99 -3.32 -3.55
CA ARG A 191 16.42 -3.58 -3.65
C ARG A 191 16.95 -4.40 -2.46
N LEU A 192 16.46 -4.13 -1.23
CA LEU A 192 16.74 -4.97 -0.07
C LEU A 192 16.22 -6.40 -0.26
N ARG A 193 15.02 -6.58 -0.82
CA ARG A 193 14.48 -7.92 -1.11
C ARG A 193 15.34 -8.65 -2.13
N GLU A 194 15.67 -8.00 -3.24
CA GLU A 194 16.52 -8.57 -4.29
C GLU A 194 17.90 -8.97 -3.76
N SER A 195 18.53 -8.11 -2.96
CA SER A 195 19.90 -8.33 -2.48
C SER A 195 19.99 -9.38 -1.36
N LEU A 196 18.89 -9.64 -0.64
CA LEU A 196 18.84 -10.58 0.48
C LEU A 196 18.21 -11.95 0.12
N SER A 197 17.45 -12.03 -0.97
CA SER A 197 16.82 -13.27 -1.43
C SER A 197 17.79 -14.12 -2.26
N ASN A 198 18.54 -15.00 -1.60
CA ASN A 198 19.37 -16.00 -2.28
C ASN A 198 18.50 -17.19 -2.76
N ASP A 199 17.98 -17.05 -3.99
CA ASP A 199 17.65 -18.04 -5.04
C ASP A 199 17.10 -19.47 -4.77
N ALA A 200 16.80 -19.92 -3.54
CA ALA A 200 16.37 -21.32 -3.35
C ALA A 200 15.16 -21.56 -2.44
N ALA A 201 14.79 -20.63 -1.56
CA ALA A 201 13.61 -20.76 -0.72
C ALA A 201 12.52 -19.83 -1.26
N GLY A 202 11.45 -20.42 -1.80
CA GLY A 202 10.32 -19.68 -2.35
C GLY A 202 9.81 -18.59 -1.41
N PRO A 203 9.20 -17.52 -1.94
CA PRO A 203 8.83 -16.33 -1.18
C PRO A 203 7.65 -16.65 -0.25
N ASP A 204 7.94 -17.28 0.89
CA ASP A 204 7.10 -17.23 2.07
C ASP A 204 7.32 -15.86 2.72
N LEU A 205 7.00 -14.81 1.96
CA LEU A 205 6.77 -13.49 2.52
C LEU A 205 5.62 -13.66 3.51
N ASP A 206 5.76 -13.10 4.70
CA ASP A 206 4.76 -13.08 5.76
C ASP A 206 3.54 -12.24 5.32
N ILE A 207 2.77 -12.78 4.36
CA ILE A 207 1.54 -12.20 3.81
C ILE A 207 0.55 -11.97 4.95
N ALA A 208 0.55 -12.82 5.98
CA ALA A 208 -0.25 -12.64 7.17
C ALA A 208 0.16 -11.38 7.95
N GLY A 209 1.46 -11.13 8.14
CA GLY A 209 1.98 -9.92 8.73
C GLY A 209 1.64 -8.65 7.94
N ILE A 210 1.80 -8.69 6.61
CA ILE A 210 1.42 -7.57 5.73
C ILE A 210 -0.09 -7.31 5.80
N LYS A 211 -0.92 -8.37 5.72
CA LYS A 211 -2.38 -8.26 5.85
C LYS A 211 -2.79 -7.66 7.18
N LYS A 212 -2.15 -8.03 8.29
CA LYS A 212 -2.45 -7.47 9.62
C LYS A 212 -2.07 -6.00 9.73
N LEU A 213 -0.97 -5.59 9.10
CA LEU A 213 -0.57 -4.18 8.99
C LEU A 213 -1.56 -3.37 8.14
N ILE A 214 -2.01 -3.94 7.01
CA ILE A 214 -2.99 -3.33 6.13
C ILE A 214 -4.35 -3.22 6.83
N SER A 215 -4.85 -4.28 7.45
CA SER A 215 -6.15 -4.27 8.14
C SER A 215 -6.18 -3.23 9.26
N HIS A 216 -5.10 -3.11 10.04
CA HIS A 216 -5.00 -2.10 11.08
C HIS A 216 -4.94 -0.66 10.53
N SER A 217 -4.48 -0.49 9.29
CA SER A 217 -4.50 0.81 8.60
C SER A 217 -5.85 1.11 7.95
N GLU A 218 -6.54 0.10 7.41
CA GLU A 218 -7.86 0.22 6.78
C GLU A 218 -8.95 0.58 7.80
N ASP A 219 -8.90 0.02 9.01
CA ASP A 219 -9.83 0.37 10.10
C ASP A 219 -9.80 1.87 10.46
N ARG A 220 -8.68 2.55 10.21
CA ARG A 220 -8.55 4.02 10.42
C ARG A 220 -8.91 4.84 9.19
N LEU A 221 -8.84 4.27 7.98
CA LEU A 221 -9.11 4.95 6.71
C LEU A 221 -10.57 4.83 6.23
N THR A 222 -11.28 3.78 6.65
CA THR A 222 -12.69 3.54 6.29
C THR A 222 -13.66 4.62 6.78
N ALA A 223 -13.27 5.45 7.74
CA ALA A 223 -14.02 6.65 8.13
C ALA A 223 -14.04 7.76 7.05
N SER A 224 -13.17 7.68 6.02
CA SER A 224 -12.99 8.72 4.99
C SER A 224 -13.03 8.15 3.54
N HIS A 225 -13.61 6.98 3.34
CA HIS A 225 -13.45 6.16 2.13
C HIS A 225 -14.14 6.72 0.86
N LYS A 226 -15.11 7.63 1.01
CA LYS A 226 -15.84 8.22 -0.13
C LYS A 226 -15.07 9.31 -0.88
N SER A 227 -14.08 9.97 -0.28
CA SER A 227 -13.33 11.05 -0.98
C SER A 227 -12.11 10.50 -1.75
N TRP A 228 -11.42 9.49 -1.23
CA TRP A 228 -10.14 9.01 -1.80
C TRP A 228 -10.25 8.42 -3.21
N ALA A 229 -11.27 7.59 -3.48
CA ALA A 229 -11.48 7.02 -4.82
C ALA A 229 -11.82 8.12 -5.85
N TRP A 230 -12.53 9.17 -5.43
CA TRP A 230 -12.80 10.33 -6.27
C TRP A 230 -11.54 11.18 -6.49
N ILE A 231 -10.67 11.38 -5.50
CA ILE A 231 -9.43 12.15 -5.67
C ILE A 231 -8.49 11.48 -6.68
N VAL A 232 -8.30 10.15 -6.62
CA VAL A 232 -7.45 9.44 -7.61
C VAL A 232 -8.04 9.54 -9.02
N VAL A 233 -9.37 9.40 -9.15
CA VAL A 233 -10.07 9.55 -10.43
C VAL A 233 -10.03 11.00 -10.94
N VAL A 234 -10.23 12.01 -10.08
CA VAL A 234 -10.17 13.44 -10.40
C VAL A 234 -8.75 13.85 -10.79
N PHE A 235 -7.70 13.29 -10.18
CA PHE A 235 -6.32 13.54 -10.59
C PHE A 235 -5.99 12.95 -11.96
N ILE A 236 -6.41 11.71 -12.24
CA ILE A 236 -6.24 11.08 -13.56
C ILE A 236 -7.05 11.86 -14.61
N MET A 237 -8.29 12.23 -14.29
CA MET A 237 -9.15 13.01 -15.16
C MET A 237 -8.66 14.45 -15.35
N GLY A 238 -8.03 15.06 -14.34
CA GLY A 238 -7.47 16.41 -14.39
C GLY A 238 -6.22 16.51 -15.26
N ALA A 239 -5.35 15.49 -15.21
CA ALA A 239 -4.23 15.38 -16.14
C ALA A 239 -4.72 15.27 -17.59
N VAL A 240 -5.77 14.46 -17.81
CA VAL A 240 -6.44 14.30 -19.12
C VAL A 240 -7.15 15.58 -19.56
N ALA A 241 -7.86 16.27 -18.66
CA ALA A 241 -8.53 17.53 -18.95
C ALA A 241 -7.53 18.62 -19.32
N SER A 242 -6.37 18.72 -18.63
CA SER A 242 -5.34 19.70 -18.99
C SER A 242 -4.74 19.43 -20.39
N ALA A 243 -4.60 18.15 -20.76
CA ALA A 243 -4.18 17.77 -22.09
C ALA A 243 -5.23 18.11 -23.15
N ILE A 244 -6.53 17.92 -22.84
CA ILE A 244 -7.65 18.28 -23.71
C ILE A 244 -7.80 19.80 -23.83
N THR A 245 -7.63 20.58 -22.76
CA THR A 245 -7.66 22.05 -22.81
C THR A 245 -6.49 22.60 -23.62
N GLY A 246 -5.30 22.00 -23.49
CA GLY A 246 -4.16 22.29 -24.36
C GLY A 246 -4.45 21.98 -25.84
N LEU A 247 -5.16 20.88 -26.12
CA LEU A 247 -5.59 20.50 -27.47
C LEU A 247 -6.67 21.45 -28.03
N ALA A 248 -7.66 21.81 -27.21
CA ALA A 248 -8.76 22.69 -27.58
C ALA A 248 -8.27 24.12 -27.81
N ALA A 249 -7.33 24.61 -27.00
CA ALA A 249 -6.65 25.88 -27.23
C ALA A 249 -5.86 25.85 -28.56
N ALA A 250 -5.14 24.76 -28.85
CA ALA A 250 -4.46 24.60 -30.14
C ALA A 250 -5.42 24.56 -31.34
N HIS A 251 -6.65 24.06 -31.15
CA HIS A 251 -7.66 23.95 -32.20
C HIS A 251 -8.51 25.22 -32.39
N LEU A 252 -8.75 25.99 -31.33
CA LEU A 252 -9.52 27.25 -31.34
C LEU A 252 -8.69 28.45 -31.82
N TYR A 253 -7.43 28.54 -31.41
CA TYR A 253 -6.55 29.66 -31.79
C TYR A 253 -5.88 29.46 -33.16
N GLY A 254 -6.09 28.30 -33.79
CA GLY A 254 -5.51 27.94 -35.06
C GLY A 254 -3.97 27.94 -35.06
N PRO A 255 -3.33 27.45 -36.12
CA PRO A 255 -1.88 27.41 -36.23
C PRO A 255 -1.22 28.80 -36.11
N ALA A 256 -1.95 29.89 -36.39
CA ALA A 256 -1.43 31.26 -36.30
C ALA A 256 -1.22 31.77 -34.86
N GLY A 257 -1.98 31.27 -33.87
CA GLY A 257 -1.86 31.70 -32.47
C GLY A 257 -0.63 31.12 -31.75
N PHE A 258 -0.18 29.92 -32.14
CA PHE A 258 1.02 29.28 -31.61
C PHE A 258 2.31 29.65 -32.36
N ASP A 259 2.20 30.15 -33.59
CA ASP A 259 3.34 30.57 -34.41
C ASP A 259 4.05 31.82 -33.84
N LEU A 260 3.39 32.57 -32.96
CA LEU A 260 3.98 33.69 -32.20
C LEU A 260 4.78 33.25 -30.97
N VAL A 261 4.53 32.04 -30.44
CA VAL A 261 5.24 31.50 -29.25
C VAL A 261 6.35 30.53 -29.65
N LEU A 262 6.27 29.92 -30.85
CA LEU A 262 7.22 28.90 -31.32
C LEU A 262 8.22 29.38 -32.40
N LYS A 263 8.19 30.66 -32.81
CA LYS A 263 9.15 31.23 -33.79
C LYS A 263 10.59 31.41 -33.29
N SER A 264 10.94 30.84 -32.15
CA SER A 264 12.32 30.74 -31.66
C SER A 264 12.80 29.29 -31.75
N GLY A 265 13.18 28.84 -32.95
CA GLY A 265 13.95 27.60 -33.11
C GLY A 265 13.49 26.74 -34.28
N ALA A 266 14.17 26.90 -35.42
CA ALA A 266 13.94 26.14 -36.64
C ALA A 266 14.28 24.64 -36.47
N HIS A 267 13.33 23.83 -36.00
CA HIS A 267 13.26 22.35 -36.16
C HIS A 267 11.83 21.79 -35.95
N GLY A 268 10.80 22.62 -36.15
CA GLY A 268 9.47 22.49 -35.53
C GLY A 268 8.42 21.57 -36.17
N ASN A 269 8.78 20.44 -36.79
CA ASN A 269 7.76 19.51 -37.35
C ASN A 269 7.63 18.16 -36.62
N SER A 270 8.43 17.86 -35.58
CA SER A 270 8.39 16.54 -34.89
C SER A 270 7.57 16.53 -33.59
N ILE A 271 7.50 17.66 -32.88
CA ILE A 271 6.90 17.73 -31.54
C ILE A 271 5.37 17.61 -31.61
N TYR A 272 4.74 18.27 -32.58
CA TYR A 272 3.29 18.23 -32.76
C TYR A 272 2.81 16.80 -33.05
N THR A 273 3.49 16.07 -33.94
CA THR A 273 3.19 14.67 -34.24
C THR A 273 3.48 13.73 -33.07
N GLN A 274 4.50 14.00 -32.25
CA GLN A 274 4.77 13.22 -31.05
C GLN A 274 3.69 13.41 -29.99
N VAL A 275 3.22 14.63 -29.78
CA VAL A 275 2.14 14.93 -28.81
C VAL A 275 0.83 14.28 -29.27
N LEU A 276 0.47 14.38 -30.55
CA LEU A 276 -0.75 13.77 -31.10
C LEU A 276 -0.73 12.23 -30.98
N ASN A 277 0.42 11.61 -31.25
CA ASN A 277 0.61 10.17 -31.12
C ASN A 277 0.61 9.71 -29.65
N LEU A 278 1.15 10.54 -28.75
CA LEU A 278 1.09 10.30 -27.30
C LEU A 278 -0.36 10.40 -26.78
N VAL A 279 -1.12 11.40 -27.21
CA VAL A 279 -2.53 11.58 -26.81
C VAL A 279 -3.39 10.42 -27.30
N GLN A 280 -3.27 10.01 -28.57
CA GLN A 280 -3.99 8.83 -29.09
C GLN A 280 -3.62 7.55 -28.35
N ARG A 281 -2.35 7.37 -27.98
CA ARG A 281 -1.91 6.22 -27.17
C ARG A 281 -2.46 6.25 -25.76
N THR A 282 -2.42 7.39 -25.10
CA THR A 282 -2.92 7.53 -23.74
C THR A 282 -4.44 7.32 -23.71
N GLN A 283 -5.16 7.78 -24.73
CA GLN A 283 -6.59 7.53 -24.87
C GLN A 283 -6.89 6.04 -25.06
N ALA A 284 -6.17 5.34 -25.95
CA ALA A 284 -6.31 3.90 -26.13
C ALA A 284 -5.93 3.08 -24.87
N VAL A 285 -4.94 3.52 -24.10
CA VAL A 285 -4.56 2.89 -22.82
C VAL A 285 -5.61 3.15 -21.75
N THR A 286 -6.19 4.35 -21.72
CA THR A 286 -7.24 4.71 -20.75
C THR A 286 -8.52 3.94 -21.04
N ASP A 287 -8.92 3.80 -22.31
CA ASP A 287 -10.07 3.00 -22.73
C ASP A 287 -9.85 1.52 -22.39
N LEU A 288 -8.68 0.97 -22.70
CA LEU A 288 -8.33 -0.42 -22.36
C LEU A 288 -8.31 -0.65 -20.85
N THR A 289 -7.79 0.31 -20.08
CA THR A 289 -7.74 0.23 -18.62
C THR A 289 -9.14 0.33 -18.02
N GLY A 290 -9.98 1.22 -18.55
CA GLY A 290 -11.39 1.32 -18.17
C GLY A 290 -12.17 0.03 -18.47
N GLU A 291 -11.97 -0.58 -19.63
CA GLU A 291 -12.58 -1.88 -19.98
C GLU A 291 -12.10 -2.99 -19.06
N ILE A 292 -10.80 -3.09 -18.79
CA ILE A 292 -10.23 -4.10 -17.88
C ILE A 292 -10.78 -3.94 -16.45
N TYR A 293 -10.83 -2.71 -15.93
CA TYR A 293 -11.42 -2.45 -14.61
C TYR A 293 -12.92 -2.77 -14.59
N SER A 294 -13.66 -2.48 -15.68
CA SER A 294 -15.08 -2.82 -15.77
C SER A 294 -15.31 -4.33 -15.74
N ILE A 295 -14.46 -5.11 -16.44
CA ILE A 295 -14.51 -6.59 -16.46
C ILE A 295 -14.19 -7.17 -15.08
N GLU A 296 -13.16 -6.68 -14.40
CA GLU A 296 -12.81 -7.16 -13.06
C GLU A 296 -13.87 -6.75 -12.01
N LEU A 297 -14.42 -5.54 -12.09
CA LEU A 297 -15.53 -5.12 -11.22
C LEU A 297 -16.79 -5.97 -11.45
N GLN A 298 -17.12 -6.28 -12.70
CA GLN A 298 -18.25 -7.14 -13.03
C GLN A 298 -18.04 -8.57 -12.49
N LYS A 299 -16.82 -9.09 -12.59
CA LYS A 299 -16.45 -10.41 -12.06
C LYS A 299 -16.48 -10.46 -10.53
N ILE A 300 -16.03 -9.40 -9.85
CA ILE A 300 -16.12 -9.27 -8.39
C ILE A 300 -17.59 -9.20 -7.96
N ASN A 301 -18.40 -8.40 -8.64
CA ASN A 301 -19.83 -8.30 -8.37
C ASN A 301 -20.56 -9.64 -8.60
N GLN A 302 -20.19 -10.39 -9.63
CA GLN A 302 -20.72 -11.72 -9.88
C GLN A 302 -20.33 -12.70 -8.76
N ARG A 303 -19.06 -12.71 -8.33
CA ARG A 303 -18.61 -13.54 -7.20
C ARG A 303 -19.31 -13.17 -5.89
N TYR A 304 -19.59 -11.89 -5.68
CA TYR A 304 -20.34 -11.44 -4.50
C TYR A 304 -21.77 -11.98 -4.51
N LYS A 305 -22.47 -11.92 -5.65
CA LYS A 305 -23.80 -12.51 -5.81
C LYS A 305 -23.82 -14.03 -5.64
N GLU A 306 -22.81 -14.72 -6.16
CA GLU A 306 -22.66 -16.17 -5.97
C GLU A 306 -22.43 -16.50 -4.49
N LEU A 307 -21.60 -15.74 -3.79
CA LEU A 307 -21.34 -15.92 -2.36
C LEU A 307 -22.58 -15.60 -1.52
N GLU A 308 -23.33 -14.55 -1.86
CA GLU A 308 -24.60 -14.20 -1.24
C GLU A 308 -25.63 -15.33 -1.42
N ALA A 309 -25.77 -15.87 -2.63
CA ALA A 309 -26.66 -17.00 -2.90
C ALA A 309 -26.26 -18.27 -2.12
N ILE A 310 -24.95 -18.57 -2.03
CA ILE A 310 -24.44 -19.69 -1.23
C ILE A 310 -24.71 -19.45 0.26
N SER A 311 -24.49 -18.23 0.75
CA SER A 311 -24.76 -17.86 2.14
C SER A 311 -26.24 -18.00 2.49
N LEU A 312 -27.14 -17.55 1.62
CA LEU A 312 -28.59 -17.72 1.79
C LEU A 312 -28.98 -19.21 1.77
N ALA A 313 -28.42 -20.00 0.85
CA ALA A 313 -28.66 -21.44 0.80
C ALA A 313 -28.15 -22.16 2.07
N HIS A 314 -27.02 -21.71 2.64
CA HIS A 314 -26.53 -22.22 3.92
C HIS A 314 -27.38 -21.78 5.10
N GLY A 315 -27.87 -20.53 5.11
CA GLY A 315 -28.82 -20.03 6.10
C GLY A 315 -30.09 -20.89 6.14
N LEU A 316 -30.72 -21.09 4.98
CA LEU A 316 -31.90 -21.97 4.86
C LEU A 316 -31.62 -23.41 5.29
N ARG A 317 -30.42 -23.93 5.04
CA ARG A 317 -30.04 -25.27 5.49
C ARG A 317 -29.85 -25.33 7.01
N ILE A 318 -29.33 -24.28 7.63
CA ILE A 318 -29.22 -24.18 9.09
C ILE A 318 -30.60 -24.05 9.70
N ASP A 319 -31.47 -23.21 9.16
CA ASP A 319 -32.85 -23.04 9.65
C ASP A 319 -33.62 -24.35 9.57
N ASN A 320 -33.53 -25.07 8.44
CA ASN A 320 -34.14 -26.40 8.31
C ASN A 320 -33.54 -27.43 9.28
N LEU A 321 -32.23 -27.37 9.56
CA LEU A 321 -31.60 -28.23 10.56
C LEU A 321 -32.12 -27.91 11.97
N VAL A 322 -32.19 -26.62 12.32
CA VAL A 322 -32.70 -26.15 13.61
C VAL A 322 -34.17 -26.51 13.79
N GLU A 323 -34.99 -26.35 12.76
CA GLU A 323 -36.40 -26.75 12.76
C GLU A 323 -36.54 -28.28 12.89
N SER A 324 -35.68 -29.06 12.22
CA SER A 324 -35.67 -30.52 12.31
C SER A 324 -35.24 -31.06 13.67
N LEU A 325 -34.50 -30.27 14.46
CA LEU A 325 -34.11 -30.64 15.83
C LEU A 325 -35.27 -30.53 16.83
N GLY A 326 -36.39 -29.91 16.43
CA GLY A 326 -37.58 -29.73 17.26
C GLY A 326 -37.41 -28.71 18.40
N PRO A 327 -38.44 -28.47 19.22
CA PRO A 327 -38.36 -27.55 20.34
C PRO A 327 -37.36 -28.06 21.38
N THR A 328 -36.57 -27.14 21.93
CA THR A 328 -35.66 -27.43 23.05
C THR A 328 -36.45 -27.83 24.29
N ASN A 329 -35.86 -28.66 25.15
CA ASN A 329 -36.43 -28.98 26.46
C ASN A 329 -36.36 -27.78 27.42
N GLU A 330 -36.90 -27.94 28.64
CA GLU A 330 -36.91 -26.89 29.69
C GLU A 330 -35.50 -26.44 30.12
N GLU A 331 -34.47 -27.20 29.79
CA GLU A 331 -33.05 -26.93 30.06
C GLU A 331 -32.33 -26.25 28.87
N GLY A 332 -33.04 -26.00 27.76
CA GLY A 332 -32.49 -25.35 26.56
C GLY A 332 -31.65 -26.27 25.65
N THR A 333 -31.77 -27.60 25.79
CA THR A 333 -31.04 -28.58 24.97
C THR A 333 -31.94 -29.27 23.96
N TYR A 334 -31.43 -29.54 22.75
CA TYR A 334 -32.14 -30.28 21.71
C TYR A 334 -32.02 -31.80 21.99
N TYR A 335 -33.14 -32.52 21.90
CA TYR A 335 -33.15 -33.97 22.07
C TYR A 335 -32.33 -34.62 20.94
N SER A 336 -31.20 -35.24 21.29
CA SER A 336 -30.52 -36.14 20.36
C SER A 336 -31.35 -37.41 20.23
N SER A 337 -32.33 -37.40 19.32
CA SER A 337 -33.09 -38.58 18.94
C SER A 337 -32.20 -39.52 18.13
N LYS A 338 -31.21 -40.13 18.79
CA LYS A 338 -30.59 -41.34 18.25
C LYS A 338 -31.53 -42.51 18.58
N PRO A 339 -32.24 -43.10 17.60
CA PRO A 339 -32.66 -44.48 17.75
C PRO A 339 -31.38 -45.30 17.89
N ASN A 340 -31.31 -46.10 18.96
CA ASN A 340 -30.18 -46.96 19.29
C ASN A 340 -29.86 -47.83 18.06
N PRO A 341 -28.78 -47.57 17.30
CA PRO A 341 -28.52 -48.30 16.08
C PRO A 341 -27.73 -49.54 16.45
N SER A 342 -28.34 -50.70 16.22
CA SER A 342 -27.59 -51.92 15.98
C SER A 342 -26.48 -51.64 14.94
N GLN A 343 -25.34 -52.25 15.23
CA GLN A 343 -23.99 -51.78 14.96
C GLN A 343 -23.48 -52.03 13.52
N ASP A 344 -24.27 -51.74 12.47
CA ASP A 344 -23.85 -52.03 11.08
C ASP A 344 -24.07 -50.89 10.05
N GLY A 345 -24.64 -49.74 10.44
CA GLY A 345 -24.99 -48.66 9.49
C GLY A 345 -24.10 -47.41 9.47
N LEU A 346 -23.15 -47.27 10.39
CA LEU A 346 -22.46 -45.98 10.65
C LEU A 346 -21.39 -45.60 9.60
N GLY A 347 -21.06 -46.50 8.66
CA GLY A 347 -20.07 -46.23 7.62
C GLY A 347 -20.55 -45.27 6.52
N SER A 348 -21.85 -45.22 6.25
CA SER A 348 -22.42 -44.48 5.10
C SER A 348 -22.30 -42.96 5.24
N ASP A 349 -22.62 -42.41 6.41
CA ASP A 349 -22.59 -40.95 6.61
C ASP A 349 -21.18 -40.40 6.76
N TYR A 350 -20.27 -41.18 7.36
CA TYR A 350 -18.85 -40.83 7.40
C TYR A 350 -18.26 -40.77 5.99
N HIS A 351 -18.66 -41.70 5.11
CA HIS A 351 -18.26 -41.65 3.69
C HIS A 351 -18.82 -40.43 2.95
N ARG A 352 -20.04 -39.98 3.25
CA ARG A 352 -20.63 -38.77 2.65
C ARG A 352 -19.92 -37.50 3.09
N ILE A 353 -19.64 -37.36 4.39
CA ILE A 353 -18.90 -36.19 4.93
C ILE A 353 -17.48 -36.17 4.40
N ARG A 354 -16.80 -37.33 4.35
CA ARG A 354 -15.46 -37.45 3.78
C ARG A 354 -15.44 -37.09 2.29
N LYS A 355 -16.40 -37.56 1.50
CA LYS A 355 -16.53 -37.21 0.07
C LYS A 355 -16.78 -35.72 -0.15
N ALA A 356 -17.58 -35.08 0.70
CA ALA A 356 -17.81 -33.63 0.64
C ALA A 356 -16.55 -32.83 1.00
N SER A 357 -15.80 -33.29 2.00
CA SER A 357 -14.49 -32.73 2.38
C SER A 357 -13.46 -32.87 1.25
N ASP A 358 -13.37 -34.06 0.66
CA ASP A 358 -12.45 -34.35 -0.45
C ASP A 358 -12.79 -33.50 -1.69
N ASN A 359 -14.07 -33.30 -1.99
CA ASN A 359 -14.50 -32.41 -3.08
C ASN A 359 -14.13 -30.94 -2.79
N SER A 360 -14.38 -30.46 -1.57
CA SER A 360 -14.02 -29.08 -1.19
C SER A 360 -12.50 -28.85 -1.26
N ASN A 361 -11.71 -29.86 -0.89
CA ASN A 361 -10.26 -29.79 -0.98
C ASN A 361 -9.76 -29.78 -2.44
N ARG A 362 -10.42 -30.52 -3.34
CA ARG A 362 -10.14 -30.45 -4.79
C ARG A 362 -10.46 -29.08 -5.37
N ASP A 363 -11.57 -28.48 -4.96
CA ASP A 363 -11.95 -27.14 -5.44
C ASP A 363 -10.96 -26.07 -4.95
N LEU A 364 -10.49 -26.17 -3.71
CA LEU A 364 -9.43 -25.30 -3.18
C LEU A 364 -8.12 -25.43 -3.97
N LEU A 365 -7.69 -26.66 -4.27
CA LEU A 365 -6.49 -26.90 -5.09
C LEU A 365 -6.64 -26.34 -6.50
N ARG A 366 -7.81 -26.48 -7.11
CA ARG A 366 -8.11 -25.91 -8.43
C ARG A 366 -8.03 -24.38 -8.39
N LEU A 367 -8.59 -23.76 -7.36
CA LEU A 367 -8.58 -22.31 -7.20
C LEU A 367 -7.16 -21.77 -6.97
N GLN A 368 -6.32 -22.52 -6.25
CA GLN A 368 -4.91 -22.21 -6.08
C GLN A 368 -4.15 -22.28 -7.41
N GLN A 369 -4.40 -23.31 -8.24
CA GLN A 369 -3.81 -23.43 -9.57
C GLN A 369 -4.24 -22.28 -10.50
N ASP A 370 -5.52 -21.89 -10.46
CA ASP A 370 -6.04 -20.77 -11.24
C ASP A 370 -5.39 -19.44 -10.83
N LEU A 371 -5.17 -19.22 -9.53
CA LEU A 371 -4.46 -18.05 -9.03
C LEU A 371 -3.00 -18.02 -9.46
N GLU A 372 -2.30 -19.16 -9.43
CA GLU A 372 -0.93 -19.25 -9.95
C GLU A 372 -0.86 -18.96 -11.44
N LEU A 373 -1.81 -19.47 -12.22
CA LEU A 373 -1.90 -19.22 -13.66
C LEU A 373 -2.19 -17.74 -13.95
N MET A 374 -3.09 -17.12 -13.19
CA MET A 374 -3.38 -15.69 -13.27
C MET A 374 -2.13 -14.86 -12.96
N ARG A 375 -1.39 -15.20 -11.90
CA ARG A 375 -0.12 -14.53 -11.55
C ARG A 375 0.91 -14.64 -12.67
N LYS A 376 1.06 -15.81 -13.28
CA LYS A 376 1.94 -16.02 -14.45
C LYS A 376 1.51 -15.17 -15.64
N ASN A 377 0.21 -15.05 -15.89
CA ASN A 377 -0.31 -14.22 -16.99
C ASN A 377 -0.09 -12.72 -16.74
N ILE A 378 -0.29 -12.25 -15.51
CA ILE A 378 0.01 -10.87 -15.12
C ILE A 378 1.50 -10.55 -15.32
N ASN A 379 2.40 -11.42 -14.84
CA ASN A 379 3.84 -11.21 -15.04
C ASN A 379 4.22 -11.19 -16.53
N ARG A 380 3.62 -12.05 -17.36
CA ARG A 380 3.84 -12.04 -18.82
C ARG A 380 3.34 -10.75 -19.46
N MET A 381 2.21 -10.23 -18.99
CA MET A 381 1.64 -8.97 -19.47
C MET A 381 2.55 -7.80 -19.09
N ASP A 382 3.03 -7.77 -17.85
CA ASP A 382 3.97 -6.76 -17.36
C ASP A 382 5.26 -6.73 -18.20
N ILE A 383 5.91 -7.89 -18.40
CA ILE A 383 7.08 -8.00 -19.29
C ILE A 383 6.80 -7.48 -20.71
N ARG A 384 5.61 -7.75 -21.26
CA ARG A 384 5.23 -7.25 -22.59
C ARG A 384 5.05 -5.72 -22.58
N LEU A 385 4.50 -5.15 -21.51
CA LEU A 385 4.37 -3.71 -21.34
C LEU A 385 5.75 -3.06 -21.20
N THR A 386 6.63 -3.58 -20.33
CA THR A 386 8.00 -3.08 -20.16
C THR A 386 8.78 -3.14 -21.48
N LYS A 387 8.73 -4.25 -22.23
CA LYS A 387 9.39 -4.37 -23.53
C LYS A 387 8.84 -3.41 -24.59
N ARG A 388 7.56 -3.03 -24.51
CA ARG A 388 6.97 -2.02 -25.38
C ARG A 388 7.44 -0.63 -24.97
N LEU A 389 7.54 -0.37 -23.68
CA LEU A 389 8.01 0.89 -23.11
C LEU A 389 9.50 1.13 -23.45
N ASP A 390 10.34 0.11 -23.33
CA ASP A 390 11.77 0.17 -23.70
C ASP A 390 11.97 0.44 -25.19
N ARG A 391 11.12 -0.11 -26.06
CA ARG A 391 11.17 0.17 -27.50
C ARG A 391 10.80 1.61 -27.83
N ILE A 392 9.89 2.19 -27.05
CA ILE A 392 9.49 3.60 -27.18
C ILE A 392 10.57 4.52 -26.62
N SER A 393 11.29 4.11 -25.57
CA SER A 393 12.37 4.91 -24.98
C SER A 393 13.63 4.98 -25.84
N ARG A 394 13.80 4.10 -26.85
CA ARG A 394 14.99 4.02 -27.70
C ARG A 394 14.81 4.60 -29.11
N GLY A 395 13.60 5.02 -29.48
CA GLY A 395 13.31 5.69 -30.76
C GLY A 395 12.79 7.08 -30.51
#